data_AF-A0A1I7TBX9-F1
#
_entry.id   AF-A0A1I7TBX9-F1
#
_cell.length_a   1.000
_cell.length_b   1.000
_cell.length_c   1.000
_cell.angle_alpha   90.00
_cell.angle_beta   90.00
_cell.angle_gamma   90.00
#
_symmetry.space_group_name_H-M   'P 1'
#
loop_
_entity.id
_entity.type
_entity.pdbx_description
1 polymer ?
#
loop_
_entity_poly.entity_id
_entity_poly.type
_entity_poly.pdbx_seq_one_letter_code
_entity_poly.pdbx_strand_id
1 'polypeptide(L)'
;MVGGVTGGLTGGEGGLGGLLGGILGGQGGIGGILEGVLGGEGGLGGLLELVNQPGLQNILTPLLTQVFDLVRQLLQAIEQILASLGTVFDDLAAILNQNGTIEEQTQAITELRNRSPVEVDTIFYIASQLGKTLQGGNGGVVPSVPLPTPATPQVPV
;
A
#
# COMPACT_ATOMS: atom_id res chain seq x y z
N MET A 1 -6.01 -44.84 3.96
CA MET A 1 -6.45 -44.13 2.74
C MET A 1 -6.66 -42.68 3.11
N VAL A 2 -5.62 -41.86 2.95
CA VAL A 2 -5.66 -40.40 3.16
C VAL A 2 -5.22 -39.81 1.82
N GLY A 3 -6.16 -39.15 1.13
CA GLY A 3 -5.94 -38.55 -0.17
C GLY A 3 -5.09 -37.29 -0.03
N GLY A 4 -3.91 -37.30 -0.64
CA GLY A 4 -3.12 -36.09 -0.85
C GLY A 4 -3.76 -35.27 -1.97
N VAL A 5 -4.14 -34.03 -1.66
CA VAL A 5 -4.45 -33.02 -2.66
C VAL A 5 -3.12 -32.47 -3.15
N THR A 6 -2.65 -32.97 -4.29
CA THR A 6 -1.58 -32.37 -5.07
C THR A 6 -2.10 -31.06 -5.65
N GLY A 7 -1.87 -29.95 -4.96
CA GLY A 7 -2.13 -28.61 -5.46
C GLY A 7 -1.16 -28.28 -6.59
N GLY A 8 -1.61 -28.45 -7.84
CA GLY A 8 -0.90 -27.97 -9.01
C GLY A 8 -0.97 -26.44 -9.07
N LEU A 9 0.10 -25.78 -8.63
CA LEU A 9 0.41 -24.41 -9.05
C LEU A 9 1.25 -24.51 -10.34
N THR A 10 0.61 -24.83 -11.45
CA THR A 10 1.20 -24.59 -12.77
C THR A 10 1.07 -23.09 -13.04
N GLY A 11 2.16 -22.36 -12.83
CA GLY A 11 2.28 -20.96 -13.20
C GLY A 11 2.06 -20.82 -14.70
N GLY A 12 0.93 -20.21 -15.06
CA GLY A 12 0.59 -19.86 -16.42
C GLY A 12 1.28 -18.56 -16.80
N GLU A 13 2.11 -18.63 -17.84
CA GLU A 13 2.66 -17.49 -18.57
C GLU A 13 1.50 -16.66 -19.15
N GLY A 14 1.50 -15.35 -18.86
CA GLY A 14 0.63 -14.39 -19.57
C GLY A 14 -0.70 -14.06 -18.90
N GLY A 15 -0.67 -13.50 -17.69
CA GLY A 15 -1.85 -12.85 -17.10
C GLY A 15 -1.58 -12.22 -15.73
N LEU A 16 -2.60 -11.59 -15.14
CA LEU A 16 -2.57 -11.00 -13.79
C LEU A 16 -2.06 -11.96 -12.70
N GLY A 17 -2.08 -13.27 -12.96
CA GLY A 17 -1.46 -14.31 -12.11
C GLY A 17 0.06 -14.24 -12.02
N GLY A 18 0.77 -13.75 -13.06
CA GLY A 18 2.21 -13.48 -12.99
C GLY A 18 2.53 -12.25 -12.13
N LEU A 19 1.69 -11.22 -12.23
CA LEU A 19 1.82 -10.02 -11.40
C LEU A 19 1.61 -10.35 -9.91
N LEU A 20 0.61 -11.19 -9.59
CA LEU A 20 0.36 -11.66 -8.22
C LEU A 20 1.37 -12.71 -7.74
N GLY A 21 1.88 -13.56 -8.63
CA GLY A 21 2.96 -14.52 -8.34
C GLY A 21 4.26 -13.84 -7.93
N GLY A 22 4.58 -12.69 -8.54
CA GLY A 22 5.69 -11.82 -8.11
C GLY A 22 5.45 -11.13 -6.77
N ILE A 23 4.19 -10.80 -6.43
CA ILE A 23 3.85 -10.15 -5.15
C ILE A 23 3.89 -11.17 -3.97
N LEU A 24 3.54 -12.44 -4.20
CA LEU A 24 3.34 -13.41 -3.10
C LEU A 24 4.27 -14.65 -3.07
N GLY A 25 5.10 -14.94 -4.08
CA GLY A 25 5.70 -16.29 -4.17
C GLY A 25 7.14 -16.45 -4.65
N GLY A 26 7.83 -15.39 -5.10
CA GLY A 26 9.21 -15.49 -5.58
C GLY A 26 10.20 -14.82 -4.65
N GLN A 27 11.46 -15.27 -4.66
CA GLN A 27 12.57 -14.69 -3.91
C GLN A 27 12.99 -13.27 -4.38
N GLY A 28 12.05 -12.51 -4.96
CA GLY A 28 12.17 -11.11 -5.33
C GLY A 28 10.83 -10.44 -5.03
N GLY A 29 10.81 -9.50 -4.08
CA GLY A 29 9.64 -8.70 -3.76
C GLY A 29 9.27 -7.74 -4.89
N ILE A 30 9.21 -6.44 -4.60
CA ILE A 30 8.83 -5.36 -5.53
C ILE A 30 9.60 -5.41 -6.89
N GLY A 31 10.80 -6.01 -6.91
CA GLY A 31 11.56 -6.34 -8.12
C GLY A 31 10.81 -7.16 -9.18
N GLY A 32 9.90 -8.07 -8.79
CA GLY A 32 9.10 -8.83 -9.75
C GLY A 32 8.03 -8.00 -10.47
N ILE A 33 7.56 -6.91 -9.84
CA ILE A 33 6.63 -5.96 -10.46
C ILE A 33 7.37 -5.12 -11.50
N LEU A 34 8.56 -4.64 -11.16
CA LEU A 34 9.45 -3.91 -12.08
C LEU A 34 9.80 -4.76 -13.31
N GLU A 35 10.13 -6.03 -13.12
CA GLU A 35 10.47 -6.95 -14.22
C GLU A 35 9.25 -7.23 -15.11
N GLY A 36 8.06 -7.42 -14.53
CA GLY A 36 6.83 -7.64 -15.29
C GLY A 36 6.34 -6.42 -16.09
N VAL A 37 6.45 -5.22 -15.52
CA VAL A 37 6.01 -3.97 -16.19
C VAL A 37 7.02 -3.51 -17.25
N LEU A 38 8.32 -3.70 -17.02
CA LEU A 38 9.38 -3.13 -17.85
C LEU A 38 10.01 -4.14 -18.82
N GLY A 39 10.00 -5.44 -18.50
CA GLY A 39 10.77 -6.45 -19.22
C GLY A 39 9.95 -7.49 -20.02
N GLY A 40 8.67 -7.69 -19.71
CA GLY A 40 7.86 -8.75 -20.36
C GLY A 40 7.34 -8.38 -21.75
N GLU A 41 7.08 -9.40 -22.59
CA GLU A 41 6.46 -9.31 -23.93
C GLU A 41 5.06 -8.66 -23.94
N GLY A 42 4.42 -8.47 -22.78
CA GLY A 42 3.17 -7.72 -22.60
C GLY A 42 3.30 -6.38 -21.87
N GLY A 43 4.51 -6.01 -21.45
CA GLY A 43 4.83 -4.77 -20.74
C GLY A 43 5.36 -3.69 -21.68
N LEU A 44 6.00 -2.67 -21.10
CA LEU A 44 6.59 -1.57 -21.87
C LEU A 44 7.73 -2.04 -22.81
N GLY A 45 8.36 -3.18 -22.51
CA GLY A 45 9.34 -3.84 -23.38
C GLY A 45 8.78 -4.28 -24.73
N GLY A 46 7.54 -4.78 -24.78
CA GLY A 46 6.87 -5.15 -26.03
C GLY A 46 6.50 -3.95 -26.92
N LEU A 47 6.30 -2.76 -26.32
CA LEU A 47 6.04 -1.53 -27.08
C LEU A 47 7.30 -1.04 -27.83
N LEU A 48 8.49 -1.27 -27.27
CA LEU A 48 9.77 -0.98 -27.94
C LEU A 48 9.96 -1.84 -29.20
N GLU A 49 9.50 -3.09 -29.18
CA GLU A 49 9.58 -4.00 -30.32
C GLU A 49 8.66 -3.54 -31.47
N LEU A 50 7.46 -3.03 -31.14
CA LEU A 50 6.52 -2.48 -32.13
C LEU A 50 7.03 -1.18 -32.79
N VAL A 51 7.86 -0.41 -32.07
CA VAL A 51 8.44 0.85 -32.56
C VAL A 51 9.60 0.64 -33.54
N ASN A 52 10.08 -0.59 -33.72
CA ASN A 52 11.16 -0.91 -34.64
C ASN A 52 10.79 -0.80 -36.15
N GLN A 53 9.67 -0.14 -36.50
CA GLN A 53 9.29 0.19 -37.88
C GLN A 53 10.01 1.47 -38.37
N PRO A 54 10.72 1.42 -39.52
CA PRO A 54 11.71 2.43 -39.92
C PRO A 54 11.18 3.86 -40.14
N GLY A 55 9.87 4.05 -40.32
CA GLY A 55 9.24 5.37 -40.48
C GLY A 55 8.87 6.08 -39.17
N LEU A 56 8.65 5.34 -38.08
CA LEU A 56 8.21 5.90 -36.79
C LEU A 56 9.30 5.87 -35.71
N GLN A 57 10.39 5.14 -35.92
CA GLN A 57 11.50 5.02 -34.96
C GLN A 57 12.00 6.37 -34.44
N ASN A 58 12.20 7.36 -35.31
CA ASN A 58 12.80 8.65 -34.90
C ASN A 58 11.88 9.51 -34.01
N ILE A 59 10.56 9.23 -33.99
CA ILE A 59 9.58 9.97 -33.18
C ILE A 59 9.15 9.16 -31.97
N LEU A 60 8.86 7.86 -32.17
CA LEU A 60 8.32 7.01 -31.12
C LEU A 60 9.40 6.50 -30.17
N THR A 61 10.64 6.29 -30.62
CA THR A 61 11.73 5.86 -29.73
C THR A 61 11.97 6.86 -28.60
N PRO A 62 12.22 8.16 -28.85
CA PRO A 62 12.46 9.11 -27.76
C PRO A 62 11.24 9.32 -26.86
N LEU A 63 10.02 9.17 -27.38
CA LEU A 63 8.79 9.26 -26.58
C LEU A 63 8.64 8.03 -25.67
N LEU A 64 8.85 6.83 -26.19
CA LEU A 64 8.82 5.60 -25.40
C LEU A 64 9.92 5.57 -24.35
N THR A 65 11.14 6.00 -24.68
CA THR A 65 12.22 6.11 -23.69
C THR A 65 11.82 7.05 -22.55
N GLN A 66 11.25 8.22 -22.86
CA GLN A 66 10.76 9.13 -21.82
C GLN A 66 9.65 8.52 -20.95
N VAL A 67 8.69 7.85 -21.56
CA VAL A 67 7.62 7.16 -20.81
C VAL A 67 8.21 6.06 -19.92
N PHE A 68 9.19 5.31 -20.42
CA PHE A 68 9.84 4.25 -19.69
C PHE A 68 10.67 4.78 -18.50
N ASP A 69 11.42 5.86 -18.71
CA ASP A 69 12.16 6.53 -17.65
C ASP A 69 11.21 7.09 -16.58
N LEU A 70 10.08 7.68 -16.98
CA LEU A 70 9.07 8.16 -16.06
C LEU A 70 8.47 7.02 -15.23
N VAL A 71 8.13 5.89 -15.87
CA VAL A 71 7.58 4.73 -15.16
C VAL A 71 8.62 4.13 -14.21
N ARG A 72 9.90 4.07 -14.61
CA ARG A 72 10.98 3.65 -13.71
C ARG A 72 11.12 4.56 -12.50
N GLN A 73 11.14 5.88 -12.72
CA GLN A 73 11.22 6.85 -11.63
C GLN A 73 10.03 6.73 -10.69
N LEU A 74 8.83 6.54 -11.23
CA LEU A 74 7.62 6.37 -10.43
C LEU A 74 7.69 5.10 -9.57
N LEU A 75 8.10 3.97 -10.16
CA LEU A 75 8.22 2.72 -9.42
C LEU A 75 9.29 2.81 -8.32
N GLN A 76 10.43 3.43 -8.61
CA GLN A 76 11.47 3.67 -7.60
C GLN A 76 10.97 4.59 -6.47
N ALA A 77 10.23 5.66 -6.79
CA ALA A 77 9.65 6.54 -5.78
C ALA A 77 8.66 5.79 -4.88
N ILE A 78 7.81 4.94 -5.46
CA ILE A 78 6.88 4.09 -4.71
C ILE A 78 7.64 3.11 -3.80
N GLU A 79 8.73 2.49 -4.28
CA GLU A 79 9.57 1.62 -3.45
C GLU A 79 10.12 2.34 -2.22
N GLN A 80 10.61 3.55 -2.39
CA GLN A 80 11.11 4.36 -1.28
C GLN A 80 10.01 4.67 -0.26
N ILE A 81 8.81 5.06 -0.74
CA ILE A 81 7.65 5.33 0.12
C ILE A 81 7.22 4.06 0.88
N LEU A 82 7.21 2.90 0.23
CA LEU A 82 6.85 1.64 0.88
C LEU A 82 7.87 1.23 1.94
N ALA A 83 9.16 1.46 1.69
CA ALA A 83 10.23 1.20 2.65
C ALA A 83 10.17 2.14 3.86
N SER A 84 9.84 3.43 3.66
CA SER A 84 9.69 4.41 4.74
C SER A 84 8.38 4.24 5.52
N LEU A 85 7.34 3.67 4.91
CA LEU A 85 6.01 3.51 5.53
C LEU A 85 6.07 2.77 6.87
N GLY A 86 6.88 1.70 6.94
CA GLY A 86 7.05 0.92 8.17
C GLY A 86 7.64 1.78 9.31
N THR A 87 8.69 2.55 9.01
CA THR A 87 9.30 3.44 10.01
C THR A 87 8.36 4.54 10.48
N VAL A 88 7.55 5.11 9.58
CA VAL A 88 6.56 6.14 9.94
C VAL A 88 5.42 5.54 10.77
N PHE A 89 5.05 4.29 10.50
CA PHE A 89 4.08 3.56 11.32
C PHE A 89 4.61 3.31 12.74
N ASP A 90 5.87 2.92 12.88
CA ASP A 90 6.53 2.74 14.18
C ASP A 90 6.61 4.08 14.95
N ASP A 91 6.98 5.17 14.28
CA ASP A 91 6.98 6.53 14.86
C ASP A 91 5.56 6.92 15.34
N LEU A 92 4.53 6.69 14.53
CA LEU A 92 3.13 6.93 14.93
C LEU A 92 2.74 6.08 16.14
N ALA A 93 3.08 4.80 16.15
CA ALA A 93 2.81 3.91 17.27
C ALA A 93 3.52 4.39 18.54
N ALA A 94 4.77 4.83 18.43
CA ALA A 94 5.51 5.38 19.55
C ALA A 94 4.85 6.66 20.10
N ILE A 95 4.43 7.59 19.23
CA ILE A 95 3.73 8.82 19.64
C ILE A 95 2.42 8.48 20.38
N LEU A 96 1.63 7.54 19.86
CA LEU A 96 0.34 7.18 20.45
C LEU A 96 0.49 6.41 21.78
N ASN A 97 1.58 5.65 21.95
CA ASN A 97 1.85 4.90 23.18
C ASN A 97 2.58 5.72 24.25
N GLN A 98 3.04 6.95 23.94
CA GLN A 98 3.59 7.84 24.95
C GLN A 98 2.47 8.35 25.88
N ASN A 99 2.74 8.40 27.19
CA ASN A 99 1.86 8.98 28.21
C ASN A 99 1.83 10.52 28.17
N GLY A 100 1.75 11.11 26.98
CA GLY A 100 1.60 12.54 26.76
C GLY A 100 0.13 12.98 26.77
N THR A 101 -0.08 14.29 26.79
CA THR A 101 -1.39 14.91 26.55
C THR A 101 -1.78 14.77 25.08
N ILE A 102 -3.08 14.92 24.78
CA ILE A 102 -3.59 14.93 23.40
C ILE A 102 -2.96 16.05 22.57
N GLU A 103 -2.65 17.19 23.20
CA GLU A 103 -2.02 18.33 22.54
C GLU A 103 -0.59 18.00 22.10
N GLU A 104 0.21 17.38 22.98
CA GLU A 104 1.57 16.93 22.67
C GLU A 104 1.58 15.87 21.57
N GLN A 105 0.66 14.91 21.62
CA GLN A 105 0.52 13.89 20.56
C GLN A 105 0.14 14.52 19.22
N THR A 106 -0.78 15.49 19.22
CA THR A 106 -1.20 16.20 18.00
C THR A 106 -0.03 16.97 17.38
N GLN A 107 0.78 17.62 18.21
CA GLN A 107 1.97 18.32 17.75
C GLN A 107 3.00 17.34 17.17
N ALA A 108 3.29 16.24 17.85
CA ALA A 108 4.25 15.23 17.37
C ALA A 108 3.79 14.59 16.05
N ILE A 109 2.50 14.34 15.87
CA ILE A 109 1.93 13.88 14.60
C ILE A 109 2.09 14.94 13.50
N THR A 110 1.92 16.22 13.83
CA THR A 110 2.10 17.33 12.89
C THR A 110 3.56 17.43 12.44
N GLU A 111 4.51 17.30 13.38
CA GLU A 111 5.94 17.28 13.08
C GLU A 111 6.32 16.06 12.22
N LEU A 112 5.78 14.88 12.52
CA LEU A 112 5.97 13.68 11.71
C LEU A 112 5.42 13.87 10.30
N ARG A 113 4.23 14.46 10.14
CA ARG A 113 3.65 14.78 8.82
C ARG A 113 4.53 15.75 8.04
N ASN A 114 5.14 16.73 8.69
CA ASN A 114 6.04 17.67 8.00
C ASN A 114 7.32 16.99 7.49
N ARG A 115 7.80 15.94 8.17
CA ARG A 115 8.97 15.14 7.74
C ARG A 115 8.61 14.12 6.66
N SER A 116 7.46 13.47 6.78
CA SER A 116 7.03 12.35 5.94
C SER A 116 5.56 12.51 5.49
N PRO A 117 5.25 13.52 4.64
CA PRO A 117 3.88 13.88 4.34
C PRO A 117 3.13 12.78 3.61
N VAL A 118 3.77 12.14 2.62
CA VAL A 118 3.12 11.12 1.78
C VAL A 118 2.81 9.86 2.60
N GLU A 119 3.74 9.43 3.43
CA GLU A 119 3.61 8.25 4.27
C GLU A 119 2.52 8.44 5.34
N VAL A 120 2.54 9.58 6.04
CA VAL A 120 1.52 9.88 7.05
C VAL A 120 0.14 9.96 6.41
N ASP A 121 0.00 10.65 5.29
CA ASP A 121 -1.30 10.75 4.61
C ASP A 121 -1.78 9.38 4.10
N THR A 122 -0.86 8.54 3.63
CA THR A 122 -1.17 7.16 3.21
C THR A 122 -1.68 6.32 4.39
N ILE A 123 -1.02 6.39 5.55
CA ILE A 123 -1.43 5.68 6.76
C ILE A 123 -2.81 6.17 7.24
N PHE A 124 -3.02 7.49 7.26
CA PHE A 124 -4.33 8.08 7.62
C PHE A 124 -5.42 7.66 6.63
N TYR A 125 -5.12 7.60 5.34
CA TYR A 125 -6.04 7.10 4.33
C TYR A 125 -6.42 5.64 4.62
N ILE A 126 -5.44 4.76 4.82
CA ILE A 126 -5.67 3.34 5.17
C ILE A 126 -6.53 3.22 6.42
N ALA A 127 -6.20 3.96 7.47
CA ALA A 127 -6.97 3.99 8.72
C ALA A 127 -8.42 4.44 8.48
N SER A 128 -8.65 5.42 7.60
CA SER A 128 -10.01 5.88 7.24
C SER A 128 -10.81 4.80 6.50
N GLN A 129 -10.17 4.02 5.62
CA GLN A 129 -10.82 2.91 4.90
C GLN A 129 -11.13 1.75 5.85
N LEU A 130 -10.21 1.47 6.78
CA LEU A 130 -10.44 0.49 7.84
C LEU A 130 -11.58 0.92 8.76
N GLY A 131 -11.62 2.20 9.14
CA GLY A 131 -12.71 2.77 9.94
C GLY A 131 -14.07 2.58 9.26
N LYS A 132 -14.16 2.78 7.94
CA LYS A 132 -15.40 2.57 7.17
C LYS A 132 -15.81 1.10 7.09
N THR A 133 -14.85 0.20 6.89
CA THR A 133 -15.12 -1.25 6.84
C THR A 133 -15.53 -1.81 8.20
N LEU A 134 -14.92 -1.34 9.29
CA LEU A 134 -15.29 -1.72 10.65
C LEU A 134 -16.62 -1.11 11.12
N GLN A 135 -16.98 0.08 10.64
CA GLN A 135 -18.22 0.76 11.06
C GLN A 135 -19.46 0.39 10.25
N GLY A 136 -19.38 -0.39 9.16
CA GLY A 136 -20.61 -0.69 8.41
C GLY A 136 -20.51 -1.44 7.09
N GLY A 137 -19.76 -2.54 7.02
CA GLY A 137 -20.14 -3.64 6.15
C GLY A 137 -21.24 -4.48 6.81
N ASN A 138 -22.50 -4.07 6.72
CA ASN A 138 -23.71 -4.74 7.28
C ASN A 138 -23.70 -5.07 8.79
N GLY A 139 -24.25 -4.18 9.62
CA GLY A 139 -25.06 -4.56 10.78
C GLY A 139 -24.39 -5.32 11.94
N GLY A 140 -23.09 -5.22 12.14
CA GLY A 140 -22.40 -5.78 13.32
C GLY A 140 -22.46 -4.82 14.50
N VAL A 141 -23.16 -5.21 15.57
CA VAL A 141 -23.25 -4.47 16.83
C VAL A 141 -21.87 -4.06 17.35
N VAL A 142 -21.69 -2.76 17.63
CA VAL A 142 -20.63 -2.31 18.54
C VAL A 142 -20.97 -2.92 19.91
N PRO A 143 -20.10 -3.72 20.56
CA PRO A 143 -20.34 -4.13 21.93
C PRO A 143 -20.53 -2.87 22.77
N SER A 144 -21.72 -2.67 23.33
CA SER A 144 -21.97 -1.55 24.22
C SER A 144 -21.10 -1.73 25.45
N VAL A 145 -20.02 -0.96 25.55
CA VAL A 145 -19.32 -0.79 26.81
C VAL A 145 -20.33 -0.14 27.76
N PRO A 146 -20.71 -0.75 28.90
CA PRO A 146 -21.64 -0.15 29.82
C PRO A 146 -21.03 1.17 30.33
N LEU A 147 -21.64 2.30 29.96
CA LEU A 147 -21.29 3.57 30.55
C LEU A 147 -21.80 3.54 32.01
N PRO A 148 -20.95 3.77 33.03
CA PRO A 148 -21.41 3.82 34.40
C PRO A 148 -22.47 4.91 34.54
N THR A 149 -23.64 4.55 35.07
CA THR A 149 -24.74 5.47 35.32
C THR A 149 -24.26 6.57 36.28
N PRO A 150 -24.44 7.87 35.97
CA PRO A 150 -24.13 8.93 36.92
C PRO A 150 -24.93 8.75 38.20
N ALA A 151 -24.27 8.64 39.34
CA ALA A 151 -24.93 8.67 40.64
C ALA A 151 -25.54 10.07 40.85
N THR A 152 -26.86 10.16 40.99
CA THR A 152 -27.52 11.41 41.38
C THR A 152 -27.07 11.78 42.79
N PRO A 153 -26.53 12.98 43.03
CA PRO A 153 -26.19 13.43 44.37
C PRO A 153 -27.43 13.39 45.26
N GLN A 154 -27.40 12.62 46.35
CA GLN A 154 -28.45 12.68 47.36
C GLN A 154 -28.29 13.98 48.16
N VAL A 155 -29.32 14.82 48.13
CA VAL A 155 -29.43 15.98 49.02
C VAL A 155 -29.84 15.46 50.40
N PRO A 156 -29.08 15.74 51.48
CA PRO A 156 -29.48 15.35 52.83
C PRO A 156 -30.78 16.06 53.25
N VAL A 157 -31.68 15.31 53.88
CA VAL A 157 -32.91 15.83 54.53
C VAL A 157 -32.64 16.37 55.93
#